data_AF-A0A3S6K514-F1
#
_entry.id   AF-A0A3S6K514-F1
#
_cell.length_a   1.000
_cell.length_b   1.000
_cell.length_c   1.000
_cell.angle_alpha   90.00
_cell.angle_beta   90.00
_cell.angle_gamma   90.00
#
_symmetry.space_group_name_H-M   'P 1'
#
loop_
_entity.id
_entity.type
_entity.pdbx_description
1 polymer ?
#
loop_
_entity_poly.entity_id
_entity_poly.type
_entity_poly.pdbx_seq_one_letter_code
_entity_poly.pdbx_strand_id
1 'polypeptide(L)'
;MCKQLAKRKLKEFPCWCRVAVLHHDMIQVDENWTIKLFEFDPEDYKGKVHGWQREAPNEVNEILKAINAIAKPRHRAILIMSYISPNKIRAEEQAQQLGIAESTYYLAKNEALKEFAGQYRSGELLQYLDS
;
A
#
# COMPACT_ATOMS: atom_id res chain seq x y z
N MET A 1 13.04 12.18 -4.34
CA MET A 1 13.47 10.81 -3.98
C MET A 1 12.37 10.03 -3.23
N CYS A 2 11.88 10.52 -2.09
CA CYS A 2 10.80 9.90 -1.28
C CYS A 2 9.59 9.34 -2.08
N LYS A 3 9.02 10.10 -3.03
CA LYS A 3 7.93 9.61 -3.90
C LYS A 3 8.28 8.34 -4.69
N GLN A 4 9.49 8.25 -5.24
CA GLN A 4 9.91 7.08 -6.02
C GLN A 4 10.09 5.85 -5.12
N LEU A 5 10.59 6.04 -3.90
CA LEU A 5 10.71 4.99 -2.89
C LEU A 5 9.34 4.48 -2.43
N ALA A 6 8.40 5.39 -2.13
CA ALA A 6 7.00 5.04 -1.86
C ALA A 6 6.38 4.21 -2.98
N LYS A 7 6.55 4.65 -4.24
CA LYS A 7 6.07 3.90 -5.42
C LYS A 7 6.72 2.52 -5.52
N ARG A 8 8.02 2.41 -5.26
CA ARG A 8 8.75 1.13 -5.32
C ARG A 8 8.21 0.17 -4.24
N LYS A 9 8.11 0.63 -3.00
CA LYS A 9 7.59 -0.15 -1.88
C LYS A 9 6.17 -0.62 -2.13
N LEU A 10 5.27 0.26 -2.56
CA LEU A 10 3.89 -0.10 -2.91
C LEU A 10 3.81 -1.12 -4.06
N LYS A 11 4.73 -1.07 -5.03
CA LYS A 11 4.79 -2.06 -6.13
C LYS A 11 5.28 -3.44 -5.67
N GLU A 12 5.93 -3.54 -4.51
CA GLU A 12 6.33 -4.83 -3.94
C GLU A 12 5.14 -5.56 -3.30
N PHE A 13 4.04 -4.86 -3.00
CA PHE A 13 2.88 -5.42 -2.30
C PHE A 13 2.35 -6.74 -2.89
N PRO A 14 2.12 -6.89 -4.21
CA PRO A 14 1.69 -8.16 -4.78
C PRO A 14 2.72 -9.28 -4.65
N CYS A 15 4.01 -8.93 -4.64
CA CYS A 15 5.10 -9.90 -4.44
C CYS A 15 5.07 -10.43 -2.99
N TRP A 16 4.93 -9.53 -2.02
CA TRP A 16 4.81 -9.89 -0.60
C TRP A 16 3.58 -10.74 -0.34
N CYS A 17 2.43 -10.40 -0.91
CA CYS A 17 1.22 -11.22 -0.83
C CYS A 17 1.45 -12.63 -1.38
N ARG A 18 2.12 -12.76 -2.54
CA ARG A 18 2.44 -14.07 -3.11
C ARG A 18 3.36 -14.91 -2.22
N VAL A 19 4.39 -14.30 -1.65
CA VAL A 19 5.33 -14.99 -0.74
C VAL A 19 4.63 -15.44 0.53
N ALA A 20 3.73 -14.59 1.04
CA ALA A 20 2.92 -14.87 2.21
C ALA A 20 1.73 -15.81 1.93
N VAL A 21 1.46 -16.16 0.67
CA VAL A 21 0.25 -16.92 0.27
C VAL A 21 -1.03 -16.21 0.74
N LEU A 22 -0.99 -14.87 0.82
CA LEU A 22 -2.14 -14.04 1.16
C LEU A 22 -2.92 -13.72 -0.11
N HIS A 23 -4.20 -14.08 -0.08
CA HIS A 23 -5.12 -13.93 -1.19
C HIS A 23 -5.51 -12.47 -1.36
N HIS A 24 -4.91 -11.85 -2.37
CA HIS A 24 -5.06 -10.44 -2.67
C HIS A 24 -6.50 -10.05 -3.06
N ASP A 25 -7.25 -10.99 -3.62
CA ASP A 25 -8.68 -10.90 -3.93
C ASP A 25 -9.58 -10.85 -2.69
N MET A 26 -9.07 -11.22 -1.52
CA MET A 26 -9.80 -11.17 -0.25
C MET A 26 -9.63 -9.85 0.50
N ILE A 27 -8.97 -8.86 -0.09
CA ILE A 27 -8.83 -7.54 0.54
C ILE A 27 -10.20 -6.89 0.71
N GLN A 28 -10.54 -6.64 1.97
CA GLN A 28 -11.76 -5.94 2.36
C GLN A 28 -11.43 -4.48 2.67
N VAL A 29 -12.18 -3.58 2.04
CA VAL A 29 -12.05 -2.13 2.21
C VAL A 29 -13.39 -1.58 2.65
N ASP A 30 -13.40 -0.80 3.74
CA ASP A 30 -14.62 -0.15 4.24
C ASP A 30 -14.97 1.13 3.48
N GLU A 31 -16.11 1.74 3.83
CA GLU A 31 -16.59 2.99 3.22
C GLU A 31 -15.61 4.17 3.36
N ASN A 32 -14.76 4.13 4.39
CA ASN A 32 -13.76 5.15 4.66
C ASN A 32 -12.41 4.87 3.98
N TRP A 33 -12.33 3.85 3.12
CA TRP A 33 -11.08 3.39 2.50
C TRP A 33 -10.05 2.88 3.51
N THR A 34 -10.52 2.27 4.59
CA THR A 34 -9.70 1.52 5.54
C THR A 34 -9.67 0.05 5.14
N ILE A 35 -8.47 -0.53 5.11
CA ILE A 35 -8.25 -1.91 4.71
C ILE A 35 -8.24 -2.78 5.96
N LYS A 36 -8.98 -3.90 5.95
CA LYS A 36 -8.83 -4.93 7.00
C LYS A 36 -7.45 -5.58 6.88
N LEU A 37 -6.69 -5.58 7.97
CA LEU A 37 -5.39 -6.24 8.01
C LEU A 37 -5.54 -7.75 7.94
N PHE A 38 -4.53 -8.43 7.40
CA PHE A 38 -4.52 -9.88 7.39
C PHE A 38 -4.23 -10.42 8.79
N GLU A 39 -5.04 -11.38 9.22
CA GLU A 39 -4.78 -12.20 10.40
C GLU A 39 -4.01 -13.44 9.93
N PHE A 40 -2.93 -13.79 10.63
CA PHE A 40 -2.11 -14.95 10.31
C PHE A 40 -1.41 -15.47 11.58
N ASP A 41 -1.09 -16.75 11.60
CA ASP A 41 -0.28 -17.35 12.65
C ASP A 41 1.21 -17.32 12.24
N PRO A 42 2.11 -16.71 13.03
CA PRO A 42 3.54 -16.76 12.76
C PRO A 42 4.11 -18.18 12.61
N GLU A 43 3.53 -19.18 13.28
CA GLU A 43 3.98 -20.57 13.18
C GLU A 43 3.78 -21.16 11.78
N ASP A 44 2.77 -20.71 11.01
CA ASP A 44 2.54 -21.13 9.62
C ASP A 44 3.74 -20.83 8.70
N TYR A 45 4.57 -19.86 9.09
CA TYR A 45 5.71 -19.39 8.31
C TYR A 45 7.05 -19.92 8.83
N LYS A 46 7.09 -20.57 10.00
CA LYS A 46 8.34 -21.06 10.61
C LYS A 46 9.14 -22.02 9.73
N GLY A 47 8.44 -22.81 8.90
CA GLY A 47 9.04 -23.75 7.95
C GLY A 47 9.66 -23.12 6.71
N LYS A 48 9.52 -21.80 6.48
CA LYS A 48 10.15 -21.14 5.33
C LYS A 48 11.67 -21.11 5.50
N VAL A 49 12.40 -21.34 4.41
CA VAL A 49 13.87 -21.43 4.41
C VAL A 49 14.50 -20.09 4.80
N HIS A 50 14.04 -18.99 4.21
CA HIS A 50 14.65 -17.69 4.41
C HIS A 50 13.86 -16.81 5.39
N GLY A 51 14.57 -16.04 6.22
CA GLY A 51 13.96 -15.14 7.20
C GLY A 51 13.01 -14.12 6.58
N TRP A 52 13.36 -13.56 5.42
CA TRP A 52 12.51 -12.60 4.72
C TRP A 52 11.16 -13.19 4.28
N GLN A 53 11.07 -14.51 4.05
CA GLN A 53 9.81 -15.16 3.73
C GLN A 53 8.91 -15.32 4.96
N ARG A 54 9.52 -15.41 6.15
CA ARG A 54 8.81 -15.46 7.44
C ARG A 54 8.20 -14.11 7.80
N GLU A 55 8.89 -13.03 7.42
CA GLU A 55 8.42 -11.66 7.62
C GLU A 55 7.49 -11.14 6.52
N ALA A 56 7.26 -11.91 5.45
CA ALA A 56 6.39 -11.50 4.35
C ALA A 56 4.98 -11.07 4.78
N PRO A 57 4.24 -11.81 5.63
CA PRO A 57 2.92 -11.36 6.07
C PRO A 57 2.97 -10.10 6.97
N ASN A 58 4.04 -9.93 7.76
CA ASN A 58 4.28 -8.68 8.49
C ASN A 58 4.46 -7.51 7.52
N GLU A 59 5.29 -7.67 6.49
CA GLU A 59 5.55 -6.62 5.50
C GLU A 59 4.29 -6.23 4.71
N VAL A 60 3.43 -7.20 4.36
CA VAL A 60 2.10 -6.92 3.78
C VAL A 60 1.31 -6.02 4.73
N ASN A 61 1.18 -6.41 6.00
CA ASN A 61 0.42 -5.63 6.97
C ASN A 61 1.04 -4.25 7.27
N GLU A 62 2.37 -4.10 7.23
CA GLU A 62 3.01 -2.78 7.41
C GLU A 62 2.68 -1.82 6.26
N ILE A 63 2.61 -2.31 5.02
CA ILE A 63 2.14 -1.50 3.88
C ILE A 63 0.68 -1.08 4.09
N LEU A 64 -0.18 -2.00 4.51
CA LEU A 64 -1.61 -1.72 4.74
C LEU A 64 -1.83 -0.74 5.91
N LYS A 65 -1.11 -0.92 7.02
CA LYS A 65 -1.14 0.00 8.17
C LYS A 65 -0.72 1.40 7.76
N ALA A 66 0.34 1.54 6.97
CA ALA A 66 0.81 2.84 6.49
C ALA A 66 -0.24 3.54 5.61
N ILE A 67 -0.98 2.79 4.78
CA ILE A 67 -2.10 3.34 4.02
C ILE A 67 -3.23 3.75 4.98
N ASN A 68 -3.63 2.89 5.92
CA ASN A 68 -4.71 3.17 6.86
C ASN A 68 -4.43 4.39 7.76
N ALA A 69 -3.16 4.66 8.08
CA ALA A 69 -2.74 5.82 8.86
C ALA A 69 -2.83 7.16 8.09
N ILE A 70 -3.09 7.14 6.79
CA ILE A 70 -3.30 8.36 6.01
C ILE A 70 -4.66 8.96 6.38
N ALA A 71 -4.62 10.18 6.93
CA ALA A 71 -5.80 10.88 7.45
C ALA A 71 -6.89 11.15 6.38
N LYS A 72 -6.50 11.34 5.12
CA LYS A 72 -7.43 11.67 4.04
C LYS A 72 -7.98 10.39 3.39
N PRO A 73 -9.30 10.09 3.48
CA PRO A 73 -9.91 8.91 2.84
C PRO A 73 -9.62 8.85 1.33
N ARG A 74 -9.67 10.00 0.66
CA ARG A 74 -9.39 10.10 -0.78
C ARG A 74 -7.97 9.67 -1.14
N HIS A 75 -6.98 9.97 -0.29
CA HIS A 75 -5.60 9.56 -0.54
C HIS A 75 -5.42 8.06 -0.35
N ARG A 76 -6.08 7.48 0.66
CA ARG A 76 -6.17 6.03 0.85
C ARG A 76 -6.76 5.36 -0.39
N ALA A 77 -7.89 5.86 -0.86
CA ALA A 77 -8.56 5.36 -2.05
C ALA A 77 -7.63 5.33 -3.28
N ILE A 78 -6.94 6.44 -3.56
CA ILE A 78 -6.01 6.53 -4.69
C ILE A 78 -4.91 5.45 -4.60
N LEU A 79 -4.32 5.25 -3.41
CA LEU A 79 -3.27 4.25 -3.24
C LEU A 79 -3.81 2.82 -3.35
N ILE A 80 -4.97 2.56 -2.76
CA ILE A 80 -5.65 1.26 -2.81
C ILE A 80 -5.91 0.88 -4.25
N MET A 81 -6.60 1.73 -5.01
CA MET A 81 -6.95 1.46 -6.40
C MET A 81 -5.73 1.35 -7.33
N SER A 82 -4.63 2.03 -7.00
CA SER A 82 -3.43 2.08 -7.83
C SER A 82 -2.44 0.94 -7.60
N TYR A 83 -2.36 0.43 -6.37
CA TYR A 83 -1.26 -0.44 -5.93
C TYR A 83 -1.70 -1.65 -5.13
N ILE A 84 -2.81 -1.51 -4.41
CA ILE A 84 -3.40 -2.61 -3.67
C ILE A 84 -4.27 -3.35 -4.68
N SER A 85 -5.51 -2.96 -4.96
CA SER A 85 -6.48 -3.65 -5.83
C SER A 85 -5.93 -4.65 -6.88
N PRO A 86 -6.43 -5.91 -6.91
CA PRO A 86 -5.94 -6.95 -7.84
C PRO A 86 -6.16 -6.58 -9.31
N ASN A 87 -7.19 -5.81 -9.58
CA ASN A 87 -7.50 -5.32 -10.91
C ASN A 87 -6.75 -4.02 -11.17
N LYS A 88 -6.07 -3.94 -12.32
CA LYS A 88 -5.39 -2.72 -12.75
C LYS A 88 -6.42 -1.69 -13.22
N ILE A 89 -6.80 -0.78 -12.34
CA ILE A 89 -7.71 0.33 -12.65
C ILE A 89 -6.92 1.48 -13.31
N ARG A 90 -7.39 2.00 -14.44
CA ARG A 90 -6.70 3.11 -15.14
C ARG A 90 -6.85 4.42 -14.36
N ALA A 91 -5.91 5.34 -14.51
CA ALA A 91 -5.92 6.61 -13.78
C ALA A 91 -7.21 7.43 -14.06
N GLU A 92 -7.65 7.47 -15.32
CA GLU A 92 -8.90 8.11 -15.75
C GLU A 92 -10.12 7.52 -15.03
N GLU A 93 -10.22 6.18 -14.99
CA GLU A 93 -11.30 5.46 -14.31
C GLU A 93 -11.26 5.69 -12.80
N GLN A 94 -10.07 5.72 -12.19
CA GLN A 94 -9.92 6.07 -10.77
C GLN A 94 -10.38 7.51 -10.49
N ALA A 95 -9.98 8.45 -11.35
CA ALA A 95 -10.38 9.86 -11.21
C ALA A 95 -11.91 10.00 -11.30
N GLN A 96 -12.54 9.31 -12.26
CA GLN A 96 -13.99 9.27 -12.40
C GLN A 96 -14.68 8.68 -11.17
N GLN A 97 -14.24 7.52 -10.69
CA GLN A 97 -14.82 6.86 -9.50
C GLN A 97 -14.69 7.70 -8.24
N LEU A 98 -13.63 8.52 -8.13
CA LEU A 98 -13.39 9.40 -6.98
C LEU A 98 -13.98 10.80 -7.13
N GLY A 99 -14.62 11.11 -8.27
CA GLY A 99 -15.15 12.44 -8.57
C GLY A 99 -14.07 13.52 -8.63
N ILE A 100 -12.86 13.17 -9.09
CA ILE A 100 -11.70 14.07 -9.19
C ILE A 100 -11.50 14.46 -10.65
N ALA A 101 -11.23 15.74 -10.92
CA ALA A 101 -10.81 16.17 -12.25
C ALA A 101 -9.47 15.52 -12.60
N GLU A 102 -9.36 14.92 -13.79
CA GLU A 102 -8.16 14.22 -14.25
C GLU A 102 -6.88 15.06 -14.12
N SER A 103 -6.99 16.36 -14.43
CA SER A 103 -5.91 17.34 -14.29
C SER A 103 -5.32 17.44 -12.88
N THR A 104 -6.12 17.12 -11.85
CA THR A 104 -5.74 17.19 -10.43
C THR A 104 -5.46 15.83 -9.80
N TYR A 105 -5.90 14.74 -10.43
CA TYR A 105 -5.71 13.39 -9.92
C TYR A 105 -4.22 13.06 -9.68
N TYR A 106 -3.34 13.44 -10.62
CA TYR A 106 -1.91 13.20 -10.47
C TYR A 106 -1.26 13.99 -9.32
N LEU A 107 -1.79 15.17 -9.00
CA LEU A 107 -1.36 15.96 -7.84
C LEU A 107 -1.77 15.26 -6.55
N ALA A 108 -3.05 14.87 -6.43
CA ALA A 108 -3.56 14.11 -5.29
C ALA A 108 -2.81 12.78 -5.09
N LYS A 109 -2.51 12.06 -6.17
CA LYS A 109 -1.70 10.84 -6.11
C LYS A 109 -0.28 11.10 -5.65
N ASN A 110 0.34 12.19 -6.09
CA ASN A 110 1.68 12.56 -5.64
C ASN A 110 1.70 12.92 -4.14
N GLU A 111 0.66 13.58 -3.64
CA GLU A 111 0.51 13.88 -2.22
C GLU A 111 0.26 12.61 -1.39
N ALA A 112 -0.64 11.74 -1.83
CA ALA A 112 -0.90 10.46 -1.19
C ALA A 112 0.38 9.61 -1.04
N LEU A 113 1.25 9.60 -2.07
CA LEU A 113 2.54 8.91 -2.00
C LEU A 113 3.51 9.53 -0.98
N LYS A 114 3.49 10.85 -0.77
CA LYS A 114 4.30 11.52 0.25
C LYS A 114 3.77 11.20 1.65
N GLU A 115 2.45 11.23 1.83
CA GLU A 115 1.80 10.88 3.10
C GLU A 115 2.10 9.42 3.46
N PHE A 116 1.95 8.48 2.51
CA PHE A 116 2.36 7.07 2.71
C PHE A 116 3.81 6.95 3.16
N ALA A 117 4.74 7.67 2.51
CA ALA A 117 6.16 7.61 2.86
C ALA A 117 6.43 8.06 4.30
N GLY A 118 5.66 9.02 4.82
CA GLY A 118 5.75 9.47 6.20
C GLY A 118 5.13 8.50 7.21
N GLN A 119 4.10 7.74 6.80
CA GLN A 119 3.45 6.75 7.66
C GLN A 119 4.18 5.41 7.70
N TYR A 120 4.79 5.01 6.59
CA TYR A 120 5.48 3.72 6.48
C TYR A 120 6.67 3.65 7.44
N ARG A 121 6.60 2.73 8.42
CA ARG A 121 7.61 2.49 9.46
C ARG A 121 8.17 3.79 10.05
N SER A 122 7.25 4.68 10.45
CA SER A 122 7.58 5.98 11.05
C SER A 122 8.47 6.87 10.19
N GLY A 123 8.29 6.83 8.86
CA GLY A 123 8.98 7.71 7.93
C GLY A 123 10.29 7.16 7.37
N GLU A 124 10.51 5.84 7.42
CA GLU A 124 11.72 5.20 6.86
C GLU A 124 11.97 5.60 5.40
N LEU A 125 10.91 5.80 4.62
CA LEU A 125 10.99 6.19 3.21
C LEU A 125 11.28 7.68 3.00
N LEU A 126 11.32 8.49 4.06
CA LEU A 126 11.73 9.89 4.03
C LEU A 126 13.25 10.05 4.08
N GLN A 127 13.99 9.06 4.62
CA GLN A 127 15.38 9.23 5.06
C GLN A 127 16.43 9.37 3.94
N TYR A 128 16.12 9.06 2.68
CA TYR A 128 17.03 9.34 1.55
C TYR A 128 16.86 10.77 1.00
N LEU A 129 16.92 11.76 1.88
CA LEU A 129 17.03 13.17 1.50
C LEU A 129 18.44 13.72 1.70
N ASP A 130 19.29 13.07 2.52
CA ASP A 130 20.64 13.54 2.84
C ASP A 130 21.67 12.38 2.88
N SER A 131 22.00 11.79 1.72
CA SER A 131 23.18 10.93 1.56
C SER A 131 23.82 11.14 0.20
#